data_AF-A0A918CMT9-F1
#
_entry.id   AF-A0A918CMT9-F1
#
_cell.length_a   1.000
_cell.length_b   1.000
_cell.length_c   1.000
_cell.angle_alpha   90.00
_cell.angle_beta   90.00
_cell.angle_gamma   90.00
#
_symmetry.space_group_name_H-M   'P 1'
#
loop_
_entity.id
_entity.type
_entity.pdbx_description
1 polymer ?
#
loop_
_entity_poly.entity_id
_entity_poly.type
_entity_poly.pdbx_seq_one_letter_code
_entity_poly.pdbx_strand_id
1 'polypeptide(L)'
;MKTPFPRLLTLAALLTLGMSGATTPPAQTTPPAQSAAAAPWTQATLQAATYVVIPATLEGNTALLSADQQKILLDAMQRDSQNALHRKYPAANFASDPNQPGVIVVHPVWVVPGSLLPWNSFQARLELNQSGSRAVVNDSFGLLEVWQHQADAANYVFDRVVKKLP
;
A
#
# COMPACT_ATOMS: atom_id res chain seq x y z
N MET A 1 34.26 26.04 -37.10
CA MET A 1 33.92 24.83 -36.31
C MET A 1 32.65 24.23 -36.89
N LYS A 2 32.64 22.89 -36.96
CA LYS A 2 31.76 21.94 -37.68
C LYS A 2 30.32 22.38 -38.02
N THR A 3 30.03 22.25 -39.31
CA THR A 3 28.77 22.46 -40.05
C THR A 3 27.64 21.48 -39.68
N PRO A 4 26.37 21.86 -39.94
CA PRO A 4 25.20 21.00 -39.87
C PRO A 4 25.03 20.20 -41.18
N PHE A 5 24.46 18.99 -41.12
CA PHE A 5 23.95 18.31 -42.32
C PHE A 5 22.66 17.52 -42.03
N PRO A 6 21.59 17.74 -42.81
CA PRO A 6 20.36 16.96 -42.81
C PRO A 6 20.52 15.70 -43.69
N ARG A 7 19.70 14.69 -43.48
CA ARG A 7 19.51 13.59 -44.43
C ARG A 7 18.07 13.54 -44.92
N LEU A 8 17.88 14.10 -46.11
CA LEU A 8 16.85 13.71 -47.07
C LEU A 8 17.28 12.40 -47.74
N LEU A 9 16.36 11.45 -47.85
CA LEU A 9 16.39 10.35 -48.82
C LEU A 9 14.97 10.12 -49.35
N THR A 10 14.66 10.91 -50.38
CA THR A 10 14.16 10.53 -51.72
C THR A 10 13.38 9.21 -51.90
N LEU A 11 12.13 9.39 -52.39
CA LEU A 11 11.35 8.63 -53.40
C LEU A 11 11.48 7.09 -53.50
N ALA A 12 10.32 6.42 -53.47
CA ALA A 12 9.84 5.65 -54.63
C ALA A 12 8.34 5.35 -54.48
N ALA A 13 7.54 5.81 -55.44
CA ALA A 13 6.18 5.37 -55.67
C ALA A 13 6.19 4.06 -56.46
N LEU A 14 5.28 3.14 -56.15
CA LEU A 14 4.84 2.10 -57.07
C LEU A 14 3.37 1.79 -56.78
N LEU A 15 2.50 2.29 -57.66
CA LEU A 15 1.13 1.84 -57.80
C LEU A 15 1.15 0.46 -58.47
N THR A 16 0.48 -0.50 -57.85
CA THR A 16 -0.01 -1.71 -58.53
C THR A 16 -1.49 -1.87 -58.21
N LEU A 17 -2.31 -1.76 -59.26
CA LEU A 17 -3.71 -2.17 -59.30
C LEU A 17 -3.78 -3.70 -59.19
N GLY A 18 -4.58 -4.19 -58.25
CA GLY A 18 -4.93 -5.60 -58.10
C GLY A 18 -6.35 -5.73 -57.54
N MET A 19 -7.18 -6.52 -58.21
CA MET A 19 -8.64 -6.61 -58.04
C MET A 19 -9.06 -7.43 -56.81
N SER A 20 -10.22 -7.08 -56.29
CA SER A 20 -11.22 -7.85 -55.50
C SER A 20 -10.77 -9.14 -54.78
N GLY A 21 -10.81 -9.09 -53.44
CA GLY A 21 -10.86 -10.27 -52.58
C GLY A 21 -11.04 -9.92 -51.10
N ALA A 22 -12.20 -10.25 -50.53
CA ALA A 22 -12.54 -10.37 -49.11
C ALA A 22 -12.06 -9.27 -48.13
N THR A 23 -12.98 -8.42 -47.68
CA THR A 23 -12.81 -7.59 -46.48
C THR A 23 -12.80 -8.46 -45.23
N THR A 24 -11.62 -8.84 -44.75
CA THR A 24 -11.37 -9.21 -43.34
C THR A 24 -11.23 -7.93 -42.52
N PRO A 25 -11.93 -7.79 -41.37
CA PRO A 25 -11.80 -6.61 -40.52
C PRO A 25 -10.38 -6.53 -39.93
N PRO A 26 -9.82 -5.32 -39.74
CA PRO A 26 -8.54 -5.16 -39.06
C PRO A 26 -8.67 -5.65 -37.62
N ALA A 27 -7.80 -6.59 -37.26
CA ALA A 27 -7.60 -6.99 -35.88
C ALA A 27 -7.29 -5.75 -35.05
N GLN A 28 -8.24 -5.38 -34.18
CA GLN A 28 -7.99 -4.42 -33.13
C GLN A 28 -6.82 -4.96 -32.30
N THR A 29 -5.71 -4.25 -32.29
CA THR A 29 -4.67 -4.43 -31.29
C THR A 29 -5.25 -4.02 -29.94
N THR A 30 -5.91 -4.97 -29.28
CA THR A 30 -6.25 -4.89 -27.87
C THR A 30 -4.95 -4.56 -27.12
N PRO A 31 -4.90 -3.50 -26.29
CA PRO A 31 -3.79 -3.32 -25.36
C PRO A 31 -3.59 -4.63 -24.60
N PRO A 32 -2.34 -5.06 -24.35
CA PRO A 32 -2.11 -6.29 -23.61
C PRO A 32 -2.91 -6.22 -22.31
N ALA A 33 -3.83 -7.17 -22.16
CA ALA A 33 -4.49 -7.42 -20.89
C ALA A 33 -3.37 -7.53 -19.85
N GLN A 34 -3.35 -6.57 -18.92
CA GLN A 34 -2.45 -6.60 -17.78
C GLN A 34 -2.62 -7.97 -17.13
N SER A 35 -1.62 -8.81 -17.35
CA SER A 35 -1.56 -10.14 -16.76
C SER A 35 -1.73 -9.94 -15.26
N ALA A 36 -2.68 -10.68 -14.67
CA ALA A 36 -2.97 -10.63 -13.24
C ALA A 36 -1.63 -10.66 -12.48
N ALA A 37 -1.30 -9.51 -11.89
CA ALA A 37 0.03 -9.21 -11.39
C ALA A 37 0.42 -10.20 -10.29
N ALA A 38 1.71 -10.56 -10.25
CA ALA A 38 2.32 -11.18 -9.08
C ALA A 38 1.87 -10.43 -7.82
N ALA A 39 1.65 -11.17 -6.72
CA ALA A 39 1.15 -10.63 -5.46
C ALA A 39 1.78 -9.24 -5.18
N PRO A 40 0.97 -8.19 -4.93
CA PRO A 40 1.38 -6.79 -5.06
C PRO A 40 2.36 -6.30 -3.98
N TRP A 41 2.90 -7.22 -3.19
CA TRP A 41 3.70 -6.93 -2.02
C TRP A 41 5.18 -6.90 -2.39
N THR A 42 5.55 -6.04 -3.34
CA THR A 42 6.95 -5.72 -3.63
C THR A 42 7.23 -4.28 -3.23
N GLN A 43 8.50 -3.96 -2.93
CA GLN A 43 8.88 -2.59 -2.60
C GLN A 43 8.46 -1.60 -3.70
N ALA A 44 8.67 -1.95 -4.98
CA ALA A 44 8.31 -1.09 -6.10
C ALA A 44 6.80 -0.84 -6.19
N THR A 45 5.99 -1.89 -6.00
CA THR A 45 4.52 -1.76 -6.02
C THR A 45 4.01 -0.92 -4.85
N LEU A 46 4.54 -1.14 -3.64
CA LEU A 46 4.18 -0.39 -2.44
C LEU A 46 4.61 1.08 -2.52
N GLN A 47 5.79 1.34 -3.08
CA GLN A 47 6.31 2.69 -3.30
C GLN A 47 5.44 3.54 -4.23
N ALA A 48 4.76 2.92 -5.20
CA ALA A 48 3.91 3.59 -6.18
C ALA A 48 2.41 3.50 -5.88
N ALA A 49 2.03 2.87 -4.76
CA ALA A 49 0.63 2.58 -4.45
C ALA A 49 -0.15 3.83 -4.01
N THR A 50 -1.47 3.71 -4.07
CA THR A 50 -2.38 4.59 -3.34
C THR A 50 -2.92 3.82 -2.13
N TYR A 51 -2.66 4.33 -0.93
CA TYR A 51 -3.13 3.74 0.32
C TYR A 51 -4.41 4.41 0.81
N VAL A 52 -5.26 3.62 1.44
CA VAL A 52 -6.38 4.13 2.24
C VAL A 52 -6.28 3.49 3.62
N VAL A 53 -5.98 4.31 4.63
CA VAL A 53 -5.89 3.84 6.01
C VAL A 53 -7.29 3.94 6.64
N ILE A 54 -7.92 2.78 6.83
CA ILE A 54 -9.25 2.70 7.43
C ILE A 54 -9.17 2.82 8.97
N PRO A 55 -10.29 3.06 9.66
CA PRO A 55 -10.29 3.15 11.12
C PRO A 55 -9.61 1.93 11.75
N ALA A 56 -8.75 2.20 12.73
CA ALA A 56 -8.08 1.16 13.48
C ALA A 56 -9.08 0.35 14.31
N THR A 57 -8.69 -0.86 14.70
CA THR A 57 -9.50 -1.71 15.60
C THR A 57 -8.69 -2.26 16.76
N LEU A 58 -9.40 -2.51 17.87
CA LEU A 58 -8.86 -3.18 19.04
C LEU A 58 -9.42 -4.61 19.10
N GLU A 59 -8.54 -5.58 19.32
CA GLU A 59 -8.85 -6.99 19.54
C GLU A 59 -8.37 -7.43 20.94
N GLY A 60 -8.83 -8.60 21.40
CA GLY A 60 -8.44 -9.15 22.71
C GLY A 60 -9.23 -8.56 23.88
N ASN A 61 -8.59 -8.39 25.03
CA ASN A 61 -9.26 -7.91 26.26
C ASN A 61 -9.31 -6.37 26.31
N THR A 62 -10.13 -5.77 25.45
CA THR A 62 -10.25 -4.30 25.34
C THR A 62 -10.86 -3.65 26.59
N ALA A 63 -11.57 -4.42 27.42
CA ALA A 63 -12.14 -3.96 28.69
C ALA A 63 -11.08 -3.48 29.71
N LEU A 64 -9.81 -3.78 29.48
CA LEU A 64 -8.69 -3.25 30.26
C LEU A 64 -8.40 -1.77 30.00
N LEU A 65 -8.94 -1.21 28.93
CA LEU A 65 -8.77 0.19 28.53
C LEU A 65 -10.09 0.93 28.72
N SER A 66 -10.05 2.15 29.27
CA SER A 66 -11.24 3.02 29.32
C SER A 66 -11.68 3.46 27.92
N ALA A 67 -12.94 3.87 27.76
CA ALA A 67 -13.45 4.33 26.47
C ALA A 67 -12.62 5.50 25.89
N ASP A 68 -12.20 6.45 26.73
CA ASP A 68 -11.34 7.56 26.32
C ASP A 68 -9.96 7.08 25.89
N GLN A 69 -9.36 6.12 26.62
CA GLN A 69 -8.08 5.52 26.25
C GLN A 69 -8.17 4.78 24.92
N GLN A 70 -9.24 4.01 24.71
CA GLN A 70 -9.48 3.31 23.45
C GLN A 70 -9.58 4.31 22.30
N LYS A 71 -10.36 5.39 22.47
CA LYS A 71 -10.49 6.43 21.45
C LYS A 71 -9.15 7.07 21.09
N ILE A 72 -8.39 7.50 22.11
CA ILE A 72 -7.07 8.11 21.90
C ILE A 72 -6.12 7.14 21.18
N LEU A 73 -6.13 5.87 21.59
CA LEU A 73 -5.30 4.83 20.98
C LEU A 73 -5.67 4.60 19.52
N LEU A 74 -6.95 4.45 19.20
CA LEU A 74 -7.45 4.26 17.83
C LEU A 74 -7.10 5.45 16.93
N ASP A 75 -7.30 6.68 17.41
CA ASP A 75 -6.96 7.90 16.68
C ASP A 75 -5.45 8.01 16.43
N ALA A 76 -4.63 7.65 17.43
CA ALA A 76 -3.17 7.59 17.29
C ALA A 76 -2.72 6.51 16.31
N MET A 77 -3.30 5.31 16.38
CA MET A 77 -2.95 4.21 15.48
C MET A 77 -3.23 4.55 14.01
N GLN A 78 -4.39 5.15 13.72
CA GLN A 78 -4.72 5.52 12.34
C GLN A 78 -3.73 6.56 11.79
N ARG A 79 -3.47 7.62 12.56
CA ARG A 79 -2.51 8.67 12.17
C ARG A 79 -1.09 8.12 12.02
N ASP A 80 -0.62 7.36 12.99
CA ASP A 80 0.78 6.97 13.06
C ASP A 80 1.11 5.79 12.13
N SER A 81 0.14 4.93 11.81
CA SER A 81 0.28 3.93 10.74
C SER A 81 0.39 4.59 9.35
N GLN A 82 -0.42 5.62 9.08
CA GLN A 82 -0.30 6.41 7.85
C GLN A 82 1.07 7.08 7.76
N ASN A 83 1.51 7.74 8.84
CA ASN A 83 2.82 8.38 8.90
C ASN A 83 3.97 7.39 8.71
N ALA A 84 3.90 6.20 9.32
CA ALA A 84 4.90 5.15 9.16
C ALA A 84 4.98 4.64 7.72
N LEU A 85 3.82 4.43 7.06
CA LEU A 85 3.79 4.06 5.64
C LEU A 85 4.36 5.17 4.76
N HIS A 86 4.03 6.43 5.02
CA HIS A 86 4.56 7.56 4.25
C HIS A 86 6.08 7.69 4.41
N ARG A 87 6.62 7.48 5.62
CA ARG A 87 8.08 7.47 5.85
C ARG A 87 8.78 6.33 5.11
N LYS A 88 8.18 5.14 5.09
CA LYS A 88 8.76 3.99 4.41
C LYS A 88 8.64 4.08 2.88
N TYR A 89 7.51 4.58 2.40
CA TYR A 89 7.16 4.69 0.98
C TYR A 89 6.85 6.16 0.63
N PRO A 90 7.87 7.04 0.56
CA PRO A 90 7.68 8.48 0.39
C PRO A 90 7.07 8.91 -0.96
N ALA A 91 7.00 8.01 -1.95
CA ALA A 91 6.37 8.29 -3.25
C ALA A 91 4.93 7.75 -3.33
N ALA A 92 4.43 7.12 -2.27
CA ALA A 92 3.08 6.61 -2.24
C ALA A 92 2.07 7.73 -2.03
N ASN A 93 0.87 7.54 -2.60
CA ASN A 93 -0.25 8.45 -2.42
C ASN A 93 -1.18 7.96 -1.30
N PHE A 94 -1.89 8.88 -0.68
CA PHE A 94 -2.90 8.57 0.34
C PHE A 94 -4.25 9.15 -0.09
N ALA A 95 -5.25 8.28 -0.10
CA ALA A 95 -6.63 8.62 -0.42
C ALA A 95 -7.53 8.31 0.78
N SER A 96 -8.78 8.79 0.73
CA SER A 96 -9.78 8.60 1.77
C SER A 96 -10.87 7.58 1.42
N ASP A 97 -11.03 7.22 0.13
CA ASP A 97 -12.08 6.30 -0.31
C ASP A 97 -11.55 4.87 -0.47
N PRO A 98 -11.93 3.92 0.42
CA PRO A 98 -11.47 2.54 0.35
C PRO A 98 -12.08 1.76 -0.82
N ASN A 99 -13.12 2.28 -1.48
CA ASN A 99 -13.77 1.62 -2.62
C ASN A 99 -13.17 2.05 -3.97
N GLN A 100 -12.19 2.97 -3.96
CA GLN A 100 -11.52 3.39 -5.17
C GLN A 100 -10.77 2.21 -5.82
N PRO A 101 -10.85 2.02 -7.14
CA PRO A 101 -10.14 0.94 -7.81
C PRO A 101 -8.61 1.02 -7.61
N GLY A 102 -7.99 -0.12 -7.31
CA GLY A 102 -6.53 -0.24 -7.25
C GLY A 102 -5.87 0.25 -5.96
N VAL A 103 -6.64 0.74 -4.98
CA VAL A 103 -6.09 1.16 -3.69
C VAL A 103 -5.69 -0.03 -2.83
N ILE A 104 -4.68 0.18 -1.99
CA ILE A 104 -4.32 -0.73 -0.92
C ILE A 104 -5.03 -0.25 0.34
N VAL A 105 -6.01 -1.03 0.78
CA VAL A 105 -6.71 -0.80 2.05
C VAL A 105 -5.83 -1.28 3.18
N VAL A 106 -5.50 -0.36 4.09
CA VAL A 106 -4.63 -0.61 5.23
C VAL A 106 -5.48 -0.58 6.49
N HIS A 107 -5.46 -1.68 7.23
CA HIS A 107 -6.18 -1.86 8.48
C HIS A 107 -5.19 -2.05 9.65
N PRO A 108 -5.02 -1.03 10.50
CA PRO A 108 -4.23 -1.14 11.72
C PRO A 108 -5.03 -1.87 12.81
N VAL A 109 -4.45 -2.89 13.42
CA VAL A 109 -5.07 -3.69 14.49
C VAL A 109 -4.14 -3.74 15.69
N TRP A 110 -4.71 -3.54 16.89
CA TRP A 110 -4.00 -3.68 18.16
C TRP A 110 -4.64 -4.77 19.00
N VAL A 111 -3.85 -5.76 19.40
CA VAL A 111 -4.32 -6.88 20.22
C VAL A 111 -3.92 -6.61 21.66
N VAL A 112 -4.93 -6.37 22.50
CA VAL A 112 -4.79 -6.13 23.94
C VAL A 112 -4.60 -7.48 24.66
N PRO A 113 -3.54 -7.64 25.48
CA PRO A 113 -3.30 -8.86 26.24
C PRO A 113 -4.42 -9.12 27.25
N GLY A 114 -4.50 -10.34 27.79
CA GLY A 114 -5.49 -10.71 28.79
C GLY A 114 -5.42 -9.90 30.10
N SER A 115 -4.28 -9.27 30.39
CA SER A 115 -4.06 -8.38 31.54
C SER A 115 -2.97 -7.34 31.27
N LEU A 116 -3.00 -6.20 31.95
CA LEU A 116 -1.99 -5.12 31.84
C LEU A 116 -0.83 -5.31 32.83
N LEU A 117 -0.22 -6.49 32.80
CA LEU A 117 0.93 -6.78 33.63
C LEU A 117 2.22 -6.32 32.92
N PRO A 118 3.23 -5.79 33.63
CA PRO A 118 4.43 -5.24 33.01
C PRO A 118 5.22 -6.21 32.11
N TRP A 119 5.10 -7.52 32.36
CA TRP A 119 5.72 -8.59 31.58
C TRP A 119 4.88 -9.07 30.39
N ASN A 120 3.66 -8.57 30.23
CA ASN A 120 2.83 -8.89 29.08
C ASN A 120 3.20 -8.05 27.88
N SER A 121 2.87 -8.56 26.70
CA SER A 121 3.08 -7.88 25.42
C SER A 121 1.75 -7.63 24.73
N PHE A 122 1.68 -6.50 24.04
CA PHE A 122 0.67 -6.27 23.00
C PHE A 122 1.16 -6.84 21.68
N GLN A 123 0.23 -7.05 20.75
CA GLN A 123 0.58 -7.24 19.35
C GLN A 123 0.01 -6.11 18.52
N ALA A 124 0.82 -5.55 17.63
CA ALA A 124 0.35 -4.65 16.61
C ALA A 124 0.43 -5.35 15.26
N ARG A 125 -0.62 -5.21 14.46
CA ARG A 125 -0.74 -5.82 13.15
C ARG A 125 -1.16 -4.74 12.15
N LEU A 126 -0.58 -4.81 10.96
CA LEU A 126 -0.99 -4.03 9.82
C LEU A 126 -1.43 -5.00 8.73
N GLU A 127 -2.71 -4.92 8.36
CA GLU A 127 -3.27 -5.74 7.31
C GLU A 127 -3.45 -4.89 6.07
N LEU A 128 -2.86 -5.34 4.96
CA LEU A 128 -2.93 -4.69 3.67
C LEU A 128 -3.80 -5.57 2.78
N ASN A 129 -4.83 -4.99 2.17
CA ASN A 129 -5.73 -5.67 1.25
C ASN A 129 -5.77 -4.93 -0.08
N GLN A 130 -5.63 -5.64 -1.19
CA GLN A 130 -5.73 -5.09 -2.53
C GLN A 130 -6.37 -6.12 -3.45
N SER A 131 -7.58 -5.82 -3.95
CA SER A 131 -8.28 -6.62 -4.98
C SER A 131 -8.23 -8.15 -4.74
N GLY A 132 -8.52 -8.60 -3.52
CA GLY A 132 -8.52 -10.02 -3.14
C GLY A 132 -7.17 -10.61 -2.70
N SER A 133 -6.07 -9.86 -2.86
CA SER A 133 -4.77 -10.18 -2.24
C SER A 133 -4.68 -9.56 -0.85
N ARG A 134 -4.11 -10.30 0.12
CA ARG A 134 -3.89 -9.82 1.48
C ARG A 134 -2.45 -10.04 1.91
N ALA A 135 -1.85 -9.04 2.55
CA ALA A 135 -0.61 -9.13 3.30
C ALA A 135 -0.88 -8.74 4.75
N VAL A 136 -0.21 -9.43 5.66
CA VAL A 136 -0.31 -9.15 7.09
C VAL A 136 1.11 -9.09 7.64
N VAL A 137 1.45 -7.97 8.25
CA VAL A 137 2.68 -7.85 9.04
C VAL A 137 2.29 -7.58 10.49
N ASN A 138 2.97 -8.23 11.42
CA ASN A 138 2.72 -8.05 12.84
C ASN A 138 4.02 -8.01 13.63
N ASP A 139 3.98 -7.37 14.78
CA ASP A 139 5.06 -7.42 15.76
C ASP A 139 4.50 -7.40 17.19
N SER A 140 5.30 -7.90 18.12
CA SER A 140 4.96 -7.96 19.55
C SER A 140 5.77 -6.92 20.32
N PHE A 141 5.13 -6.24 21.25
CA PHE A 141 5.74 -5.15 22.01
C PHE A 141 5.46 -5.30 23.49
N GLY A 142 6.50 -5.23 24.32
CA GLY A 142 6.33 -5.28 25.77
C GLY A 142 5.55 -4.05 26.26
N LEU A 143 4.65 -4.23 27.23
CA LEU A 143 3.88 -3.11 27.79
C LEU A 143 4.78 -2.01 28.36
N LEU A 144 5.85 -2.37 29.08
CA LEU A 144 6.82 -1.42 29.61
C LEU A 144 7.58 -0.68 28.50
N GLU A 145 7.96 -1.38 27.43
CA GLU A 145 8.67 -0.79 26.29
C GLU A 145 7.81 0.27 25.61
N VAL A 146 6.55 -0.08 25.27
CA VAL A 146 5.61 0.86 24.65
C VAL A 146 5.34 2.06 25.57
N TRP A 147 5.19 1.82 26.88
CA TRP A 147 4.94 2.88 27.85
C TRP A 147 6.12 3.86 27.97
N GLN A 148 7.37 3.39 27.84
CA GLN A 148 8.55 4.26 27.83
C GLN A 148 8.57 5.25 26.66
N HIS A 149 7.93 4.91 25.54
CA HIS A 149 7.78 5.82 24.39
C HIS A 149 6.66 6.85 24.57
N GLN A 150 5.82 6.73 25.62
CA GLN A 150 4.75 7.66 25.97
C GLN A 150 3.92 8.14 24.76
N ALA A 151 3.98 9.44 24.44
CA ALA A 151 3.21 10.06 23.36
C ALA A 151 3.62 9.53 21.97
N ASP A 152 4.85 9.03 21.82
CA ASP A 152 5.37 8.49 20.55
C ASP A 152 5.19 6.97 20.43
N ALA A 153 4.48 6.33 21.38
CA ALA A 153 4.29 4.89 21.43
C ALA A 153 3.76 4.30 20.12
N ALA A 154 2.67 4.87 19.56
CA ALA A 154 2.09 4.39 18.32
C ALA A 154 3.04 4.58 17.13
N ASN A 155 3.74 5.72 17.08
CA ASN A 155 4.76 6.01 16.08
C ASN A 155 5.90 4.97 16.10
N TYR A 156 6.46 4.69 17.28
CA TYR A 156 7.49 3.67 17.49
C TYR A 156 7.02 2.29 17.01
N VAL A 157 5.80 1.90 17.39
CA VAL A 157 5.25 0.60 17.06
C VAL A 157 5.05 0.45 15.55
N PHE A 158 4.36 1.38 14.91
CA PHE A 158 4.06 1.25 13.49
C PHE A 158 5.30 1.40 12.61
N ASP A 159 6.32 2.17 13.03
CA ASP A 159 7.62 2.14 12.34
C ASP A 159 8.24 0.75 12.33
N ARG A 160 8.15 0.02 13.45
CA ARG A 160 8.70 -1.33 13.55
C ARG A 160 7.86 -2.35 12.78
N VAL A 161 6.53 -2.23 12.81
CA VAL A 161 5.63 -3.09 12.03
C VAL A 161 5.83 -2.88 10.52
N VAL A 162 5.83 -1.62 10.07
CA VAL A 162 5.97 -1.26 8.65
C VAL A 162 7.35 -1.64 8.11
N LYS A 163 8.42 -1.63 8.92
CA LYS A 163 9.74 -2.14 8.54
C LYS A 163 9.73 -3.59 8.04
N LYS A 164 8.78 -4.43 8.49
CA LYS A 164 8.65 -5.82 8.04
C LYS A 164 8.04 -6.00 6.64
N LEU A 165 7.45 -4.94 6.09
CA LEU A 165 7.05 -4.92 4.67
C LEU A 165 8.29 -4.92 3.75
N PRO A 166 8.16 -5.24 2.46
CA PRO A 166 9.28 -5.17 1.52
C PRO A 166 9.68 -3.72 1.18
#